data_AF-A0A934VGM6-F1
#
_entry.id   AF-A0A934VGM6-F1
#
_cell.length_a   1.000
_cell.length_b   1.000
_cell.length_c   1.000
_cell.angle_alpha   90.00
_cell.angle_beta   90.00
_cell.angle_gamma   90.00
#
_symmetry.space_group_name_H-M   'P 1'
#
loop_
_entity.id
_entity.type
_entity.pdbx_description
1 polymer ?
#
loop_
_entity_poly.entity_id
_entity_poly.type
_entity_poly.pdbx_seq_one_letter_code
_entity_poly.pdbx_strand_id
1 'polypeptide(L)'
;MPRSSRGRKIIVGVYRLLVLALLCGAIFASARRKERVWDEAAILAKARERYPAAVALSPRRGQVADVLGPEGEVLARVTPTSPASDAITGYYGSTHLLVFFDLAGRVSGVEILQSADTRSHVARIREDQPFWQQWLGRKEGDLPEEPLVVSGATLSSEAIAKAMRARFLGESSSGFFAEEPSHEDVQALVPEADSWRAVPGKRGCYQLLAAGKNPVGYLLRSGPSPASPRGFNAPHDVWLILDATGEVVQKVHLADSRDNEPYLGDVREELKWSKAYRGKRGSEIAGNPEAGDRVLVVSGATVTSGSVAETVKALLREWLREEARPLWWQGRDWAILLWLSAAGLLAWSRWKGKKAVRWALEGTAIAVGGLWLGALLGMGSLVGWSRDGLPWANFPGLVLLAGVALLVPVATGKNFYCARLCAHGALQGLLFRATRRRWVPGPRLHRILKQVRWLLLVAVLLAATTAWQGGFSEVEPFEVWSLGLAFSLPAALWLASLVVAPLVPQAYCKYGCPTGYLLENLTASRSRLTRRDLWAGGLAGLVWIVVWWSGRGS
;
A
#
# COMPACT_ATOMS: atom_id res chain seq x y z
N MET A 1 -13.75 -27.96 -38.71
CA MET A 1 -13.22 -26.67 -38.18
C MET A 1 -13.05 -26.71 -36.65
N PRO A 2 -11.85 -26.48 -36.08
CA PRO A 2 -11.53 -26.73 -34.65
C PRO A 2 -11.86 -25.58 -33.67
N ARG A 3 -12.58 -24.53 -34.12
CA ARG A 3 -12.83 -23.29 -33.34
C ARG A 3 -13.61 -23.51 -32.03
N SER A 4 -14.46 -24.54 -31.94
CA SER A 4 -15.29 -24.81 -30.75
C SER A 4 -14.50 -25.22 -29.49
N SER A 5 -13.31 -25.81 -29.65
CA SER A 5 -12.51 -26.30 -28.52
C SER A 5 -11.68 -25.20 -27.83
N ARG A 6 -11.29 -24.16 -28.58
CA ARG A 6 -10.47 -23.06 -28.05
C ARG A 6 -11.35 -22.04 -27.32
N GLY A 7 -12.51 -21.69 -27.89
CA GLY A 7 -13.49 -20.81 -27.24
C GLY A 7 -13.98 -21.35 -25.89
N ARG A 8 -14.32 -22.65 -25.81
CA ARG A 8 -14.72 -23.28 -24.53
C ARG A 8 -13.63 -23.22 -23.45
N LYS A 9 -12.35 -23.29 -23.84
CA LYS A 9 -11.23 -23.17 -22.90
C LYS A 9 -11.10 -21.78 -22.32
N ILE A 10 -11.25 -20.77 -23.18
CA ILE A 10 -11.22 -19.37 -22.77
C ILE A 10 -12.40 -19.09 -21.83
N ILE A 11 -13.62 -19.52 -22.18
CA ILE A 11 -14.81 -19.31 -21.35
C ILE A 11 -14.64 -19.90 -19.94
N VAL A 12 -14.18 -21.14 -19.82
CA VAL A 12 -13.96 -21.79 -18.51
C VAL A 12 -12.88 -21.06 -17.71
N GLY A 13 -11.80 -20.63 -18.37
CA GLY A 13 -10.75 -19.86 -17.73
C GLY A 13 -11.23 -18.50 -17.23
N VAL A 14 -11.97 -17.77 -18.07
CA VAL A 14 -12.58 -16.47 -17.72
C VAL A 14 -13.54 -16.62 -16.55
N TYR A 15 -14.42 -17.64 -16.56
CA TYR A 15 -15.32 -17.90 -15.44
C TYR A 15 -14.56 -18.07 -14.11
N ARG A 16 -13.47 -18.85 -14.09
CA ARG A 16 -12.67 -19.04 -12.86
C ARG A 16 -12.01 -17.77 -12.37
N LEU A 17 -11.49 -16.96 -13.30
CA LEU A 17 -10.91 -15.66 -12.98
C LEU A 17 -11.98 -14.68 -12.48
N LEU A 18 -13.19 -14.71 -13.04
CA LEU A 18 -14.32 -13.90 -12.56
C LEU A 18 -14.75 -14.32 -11.15
N VAL A 19 -14.84 -15.61 -10.85
CA VAL A 19 -15.12 -16.08 -9.48
C VAL A 19 -14.06 -15.59 -8.50
N LEU A 20 -12.78 -15.67 -8.87
CA LEU A 20 -11.69 -15.14 -8.05
C LEU A 20 -11.80 -13.63 -7.86
N ALA A 21 -12.06 -12.88 -8.94
CA ALA A 21 -12.25 -11.44 -8.89
C ALA A 21 -13.45 -11.03 -8.02
N LEU A 22 -14.55 -11.80 -8.07
CA LEU A 22 -15.71 -11.59 -7.20
C LEU A 22 -15.37 -11.82 -5.73
N LEU A 23 -14.60 -12.85 -5.41
CA LEU A 23 -14.12 -13.10 -4.04
C LEU A 23 -13.21 -11.97 -3.55
N CYS A 24 -12.23 -11.55 -4.36
CA CYS A 24 -11.37 -10.41 -4.05
C CYS A 24 -12.18 -9.12 -3.88
N GLY A 25 -13.15 -8.87 -4.76
CA GLY A 25 -14.05 -7.71 -4.69
C GLY A 25 -14.92 -7.71 -3.44
N ALA A 26 -15.38 -8.87 -2.97
CA ALA A 26 -16.15 -8.98 -1.72
C ALA A 26 -15.28 -8.64 -0.50
N ILE A 27 -14.02 -9.10 -0.49
CA ILE A 27 -13.03 -8.76 0.54
C ILE A 27 -12.74 -7.26 0.52
N PHE A 28 -12.48 -6.69 -0.65
CA PHE A 28 -12.25 -5.25 -0.86
C PHE A 28 -13.43 -4.41 -0.35
N ALA A 29 -14.66 -4.75 -0.75
CA ALA A 29 -15.87 -4.05 -0.34
C ALA A 29 -16.14 -4.16 1.16
N SER A 30 -15.75 -5.27 1.80
CA SER A 30 -15.82 -5.41 3.27
C SER A 30 -14.77 -4.56 3.98
N ALA A 31 -13.56 -4.43 3.41
CA ALA A 31 -12.48 -3.62 3.98
C ALA A 31 -12.79 -2.12 3.90
N ARG A 32 -13.19 -1.62 2.72
CA ARG A 32 -13.55 -0.21 2.48
C ARG A 32 -14.67 0.31 3.38
N ARG A 33 -15.63 -0.54 3.75
CA ARG A 33 -16.72 -0.16 4.66
C ARG A 33 -16.30 -0.02 6.12
N LYS A 34 -15.11 -0.48 6.49
CA LYS A 34 -14.55 -0.39 7.84
C LYS A 34 -13.49 0.70 7.98
N GLU A 35 -13.52 1.74 7.14
CA GLU A 35 -12.74 2.97 7.35
C GLU A 35 -13.11 3.62 8.70
N ARG A 36 -12.45 3.19 9.78
CA ARG A 36 -12.33 3.97 11.01
C ARG A 36 -11.00 4.70 10.92
N VAL A 37 -11.03 5.85 10.26
CA VAL A 37 -9.87 6.74 10.07
C VAL A 37 -9.49 7.44 11.40
N TRP A 38 -10.31 7.29 12.45
CA TRP A 38 -10.03 7.87 13.77
C TRP A 38 -10.73 7.07 14.88
N ASP A 39 -10.01 6.15 15.51
CA ASP A 39 -10.47 5.48 16.74
C ASP A 39 -9.89 6.23 17.95
N GLU A 40 -10.69 7.14 18.50
CA GLU A 40 -10.28 8.02 19.60
C GLU A 40 -9.80 7.23 20.83
N ALA A 41 -10.46 6.11 21.13
CA ALA A 41 -10.08 5.25 22.24
C ALA A 41 -8.73 4.56 22.00
N ALA A 42 -8.50 4.05 20.79
CA ALA A 42 -7.22 3.45 20.43
C ALA A 42 -6.08 4.48 20.40
N ILE A 43 -6.33 5.68 19.87
CA ILE A 43 -5.36 6.78 19.83
C ILE A 43 -5.02 7.23 21.24
N LEU A 44 -6.02 7.44 22.10
CA LEU A 44 -5.81 7.84 23.49
C LEU A 44 -5.06 6.76 24.29
N ALA A 45 -5.35 5.48 24.05
CA ALA A 45 -4.59 4.38 24.65
C ALA A 45 -3.10 4.45 24.26
N LYS A 46 -2.80 4.68 22.98
CA LYS A 46 -1.42 4.89 22.50
C LYS A 46 -0.78 6.16 23.04
N ALA A 47 -1.56 7.24 23.17
CA ALA A 47 -1.08 8.46 23.78
C ALA A 47 -0.68 8.23 25.24
N ARG A 48 -1.45 7.46 26.01
CA ARG A 48 -1.14 7.10 27.42
C ARG A 48 0.10 6.23 27.58
N GLU A 49 0.37 5.32 26.64
CA GLU A 49 1.60 4.52 26.63
C GLU A 49 2.85 5.42 26.59
N ARG A 50 2.78 6.56 25.88
CA ARG A 50 3.90 7.49 25.73
C ARG A 50 3.88 8.67 26.72
N TYR A 51 2.69 9.18 27.01
CA TYR A 51 2.42 10.30 27.89
C TYR A 51 1.47 9.82 29.00
N PRO A 52 1.98 9.29 30.12
CA PRO A 52 1.14 8.73 31.17
C PRO A 52 0.11 9.70 31.75
N ALA A 53 0.38 11.01 31.66
CA ALA A 53 -0.54 12.09 32.06
C ALA A 53 -1.67 12.36 31.05
N ALA A 54 -1.71 11.71 29.89
CA ALA A 54 -2.74 11.95 28.88
C ALA A 54 -4.14 11.50 29.34
N VAL A 55 -5.05 12.46 29.49
CA VAL A 55 -6.42 12.23 29.96
C VAL A 55 -7.42 12.20 28.80
N ALA A 56 -7.27 13.11 27.83
CA ALA A 56 -8.21 13.29 26.72
C ALA A 56 -7.53 13.74 25.43
N LEU A 57 -8.29 13.75 24.33
CA LEU A 57 -7.90 14.36 23.06
C LEU A 57 -8.77 15.61 22.83
N SER A 58 -8.20 16.66 22.25
CA SER A 58 -8.99 17.82 21.83
C SER A 58 -9.92 17.46 20.67
N PRO A 59 -10.98 18.24 20.42
CA PRO A 59 -11.70 18.18 19.15
C PRO A 59 -10.72 18.31 17.98
N ARG A 60 -10.88 17.42 16.98
CA ARG A 60 -9.97 17.35 15.83
C ARG A 60 -9.98 18.64 15.02
N ARG A 61 -8.82 19.03 14.49
CA ARG A 61 -8.67 20.00 13.40
C ARG A 61 -8.00 19.27 12.23
N GLY A 62 -8.77 18.91 11.20
CA GLY A 62 -8.30 17.95 10.19
C GLY A 62 -8.11 16.56 10.78
N GLN A 63 -6.93 15.94 10.59
CA GLN A 63 -6.53 14.71 11.28
C GLN A 63 -5.46 14.96 12.35
N VAL A 64 -5.49 16.15 12.96
CA VAL A 64 -4.64 16.48 14.11
C VAL A 64 -5.52 16.67 15.34
N ALA A 65 -5.08 16.11 16.46
CA ALA A 65 -5.65 16.40 17.78
C ALA A 65 -4.53 16.71 18.77
N ASP A 66 -4.86 17.53 19.77
CA ASP A 66 -3.98 17.78 20.90
C ASP A 66 -4.21 16.69 21.94
N VAL A 67 -3.13 16.16 22.50
CA VAL A 67 -3.14 15.25 23.65
C VAL A 67 -3.16 16.11 24.91
N LEU A 68 -4.24 16.01 25.68
CA LEU A 68 -4.50 16.86 26.84
C LEU A 68 -4.15 16.14 28.14
N GLY A 69 -3.48 16.86 29.03
CA GLY A 69 -3.26 16.44 30.41
C GLY A 69 -4.44 16.72 31.34
N PRO A 70 -4.32 16.41 32.64
CA PRO A 70 -5.40 16.55 33.61
C PRO A 70 -5.87 17.99 33.84
N GLU A 71 -5.00 18.98 33.61
CA GLU A 71 -5.32 20.41 33.78
C GLU A 71 -5.75 21.06 32.46
N GLY A 72 -5.89 20.27 31.39
CA GLY A 72 -6.21 20.76 30.04
C GLY A 72 -5.00 21.31 29.30
N GLU A 73 -3.79 21.11 29.83
CA GLU A 73 -2.54 21.47 29.18
C GLU A 73 -2.25 20.56 27.98
N VAL A 74 -1.65 21.13 26.92
CA VAL A 74 -1.29 20.36 25.72
C VAL A 74 0.05 19.67 25.95
N LEU A 75 0.04 18.33 26.03
CA LEU A 75 1.25 17.51 26.20
C LEU A 75 1.95 17.25 24.87
N ALA A 76 1.17 17.04 23.81
CA ALA A 76 1.66 16.74 22.47
C ALA A 76 0.57 16.99 21.42
N ARG A 77 0.95 17.00 20.15
CA ARG A 77 0.03 16.89 19.01
C ARG A 77 0.13 15.51 18.41
N VAL A 78 -0.99 14.93 17.99
CA VAL A 78 -1.03 13.58 17.45
C VAL A 78 -1.76 13.53 16.11
N THR A 79 -1.28 12.69 15.21
CA THR A 79 -1.89 12.49 13.91
C THR A 79 -1.65 11.09 13.31
N PRO A 80 -2.67 10.43 12.74
CA PRO A 80 -2.48 9.17 12.03
C PRO A 80 -1.93 9.38 10.62
N THR A 81 -1.25 8.38 10.06
CA THR A 81 -0.84 8.39 8.64
C THR A 81 -1.98 8.05 7.69
N SER A 82 -3.01 7.35 8.17
CA SER A 82 -4.26 7.13 7.43
C SER A 82 -5.05 8.43 7.35
N PRO A 83 -5.69 8.77 6.21
CA PRO A 83 -5.84 7.99 4.99
C PRO A 83 -4.74 8.26 3.95
N ALA A 84 -3.82 9.19 4.21
CA ALA A 84 -2.77 9.56 3.26
C ALA A 84 -1.88 8.38 2.87
N SER A 85 -1.69 7.41 3.77
CA SER A 85 -0.90 6.20 3.56
C SER A 85 -1.69 4.95 3.18
N ASP A 86 -3.01 5.02 2.99
CA ASP A 86 -3.85 3.81 2.86
C ASP A 86 -3.53 3.00 1.60
N ALA A 87 -3.14 3.68 0.52
CA ALA A 87 -2.72 3.04 -0.72
C ALA A 87 -1.30 2.45 -0.66
N ILE A 88 -0.58 2.63 0.45
CA ILE A 88 0.80 2.17 0.62
C ILE A 88 0.81 0.82 1.30
N THR A 89 0.89 -0.22 0.49
CA THR A 89 0.90 -1.62 0.94
C THR A 89 2.32 -2.11 1.20
N GLY A 90 2.53 -2.75 2.36
CA GLY A 90 3.73 -3.49 2.75
C GLY A 90 3.77 -4.92 2.17
N TYR A 91 4.27 -5.88 2.94
CA TYR A 91 4.41 -7.27 2.47
C TYR A 91 3.04 -7.93 2.29
N TYR A 92 2.16 -7.83 3.28
CA TYR A 92 0.78 -8.30 3.17
C TYR A 92 -0.28 -7.18 3.07
N GLY A 93 -0.07 -6.04 3.72
CA GLY A 93 -1.10 -5.01 3.82
C GLY A 93 -0.57 -3.63 4.21
N SER A 94 -1.47 -2.65 4.33
CA SER A 94 -1.14 -1.31 4.80
C SER A 94 -0.73 -1.32 6.28
N THR A 95 0.06 -0.32 6.67
CA THR A 95 0.40 -0.07 8.07
C THR A 95 0.06 1.39 8.40
N HIS A 96 -0.82 1.57 9.38
CA HIS A 96 -1.24 2.88 9.85
C HIS A 96 -0.47 3.24 11.11
N LEU A 97 0.21 4.38 11.06
CA LEU A 97 1.02 4.88 12.15
C LEU A 97 0.29 6.02 12.85
N LEU A 98 0.65 6.26 14.09
CA LEU A 98 0.30 7.41 14.89
C LEU A 98 1.58 8.20 15.17
N VAL A 99 1.65 9.43 14.65
CA VAL A 99 2.80 10.32 14.80
C VAL A 99 2.49 11.32 15.90
N PHE A 100 3.42 11.46 16.84
CA PHE A 100 3.39 12.45 17.90
C PHE A 100 4.36 13.58 17.58
N PHE A 101 3.92 14.80 17.86
CA PHE A 101 4.73 16.01 17.78
C PHE A 101 4.83 16.67 19.14
N ASP A 102 6.01 17.20 19.43
CA ASP A 102 6.19 18.14 20.52
C ASP A 102 5.53 19.50 20.20
N LEU A 103 5.54 20.39 21.20
CA LEU A 103 5.00 21.74 21.04
C LEU A 103 5.78 22.58 20.01
N ALA A 104 7.05 22.24 19.75
CA ALA A 104 7.89 22.87 18.72
C ALA A 104 7.65 22.31 17.30
N GLY A 105 6.71 21.38 17.13
CA GLY A 105 6.36 20.79 15.83
C GLY A 105 7.38 19.77 15.32
N ARG A 106 8.19 19.19 16.20
CA ARG A 106 9.13 18.12 15.87
C ARG A 106 8.54 16.77 16.25
N VAL A 107 8.85 15.73 15.47
CA VAL A 107 8.40 14.37 15.75
C VAL A 107 8.98 13.93 17.09
N SER A 108 8.11 13.76 18.08
CA SER A 108 8.46 13.28 19.42
C SER A 108 8.30 11.77 19.55
N GLY A 109 7.54 11.13 18.65
CA GLY A 109 7.33 9.68 18.65
C GLY A 109 6.54 9.21 17.44
N VAL A 110 6.67 7.93 17.12
CA VAL A 110 5.91 7.27 16.05
C VAL A 110 5.53 5.88 16.54
N GLU A 111 4.24 5.57 16.50
CA GLU A 111 3.71 4.30 16.98
C GLU A 111 2.91 3.61 15.89
N ILE A 112 2.95 2.27 15.86
CA ILE A 112 2.08 1.50 14.95
C ILE A 112 0.71 1.36 15.59
N LEU A 113 -0.27 2.09 15.06
CA LEU A 113 -1.67 2.03 15.49
C LEU A 113 -2.30 0.71 15.04
N GLN A 114 -2.14 0.38 13.77
CA GLN A 114 -2.70 -0.83 13.15
C GLN A 114 -1.80 -1.27 11.99
N SER A 115 -1.66 -2.58 11.79
CA SER A 115 -1.00 -3.12 10.61
C SER A 115 -1.75 -4.34 10.10
N ALA A 116 -1.97 -4.37 8.79
CA ALA A 116 -2.41 -5.55 8.05
C ALA A 116 -1.23 -6.44 7.62
N ASP A 117 0.00 -6.06 7.99
CA ASP A 117 1.19 -6.87 7.77
C ASP A 117 1.38 -7.94 8.85
N THR A 118 2.38 -8.79 8.70
CA THR A 118 2.63 -9.88 9.64
C THR A 118 3.03 -9.38 11.03
N ARG A 119 2.48 -9.97 12.10
CA ARG A 119 2.88 -9.64 13.47
C ARG A 119 4.37 -9.76 13.76
N SER A 120 5.04 -10.76 13.20
CA SER A 120 6.49 -10.97 13.37
C SER A 120 7.33 -9.92 12.62
N HIS A 121 6.96 -9.55 11.40
CA HIS A 121 7.57 -8.41 10.68
C HIS A 121 7.36 -7.11 11.47
N VAL A 122 6.13 -6.87 11.93
CA VAL A 122 5.77 -5.71 12.77
C VAL A 122 6.54 -5.70 14.09
N ALA A 123 6.68 -6.84 14.77
CA ALA A 123 7.43 -6.96 16.01
C ALA A 123 8.92 -6.65 15.79
N ARG A 124 9.53 -7.21 14.74
CA ARG A 124 10.92 -6.90 14.38
C ARG A 124 11.13 -5.41 14.12
N ILE A 125 10.18 -4.76 13.43
CA ILE A 125 10.25 -3.31 13.20
C ILE A 125 10.09 -2.55 14.51
N ARG A 126 9.14 -2.92 15.38
CA ARG A 126 8.96 -2.31 16.72
C ARG A 126 10.23 -2.39 17.57
N GLU A 127 10.97 -3.49 17.46
CA GLU A 127 12.21 -3.71 18.21
C GLU A 127 13.43 -3.00 17.60
N ASP A 128 13.38 -2.59 16.33
CA ASP A 128 14.48 -1.93 15.63
C ASP A 128 14.59 -0.44 16.02
N GLN A 129 15.36 -0.17 17.07
CA GLN A 129 15.59 1.18 17.58
C GLN A 129 16.15 2.15 16.52
N PRO A 130 17.17 1.80 15.71
CA PRO A 130 17.69 2.70 14.67
C PRO A 130 16.61 3.15 13.68
N PHE A 131 15.72 2.25 13.27
CA PHE A 131 14.61 2.57 12.38
C PHE A 131 13.64 3.60 12.97
N TRP A 132 13.40 3.63 14.28
CA TRP A 132 12.52 4.64 14.89
C TRP A 132 13.25 5.94 15.21
N GLN A 133 14.50 5.86 15.64
CA GLN A 133 15.33 7.03 15.97
C GLN A 133 15.52 7.96 14.77
N GLN A 134 15.51 7.43 13.54
CA GLN A 134 15.67 8.25 12.34
C GLN A 134 14.59 9.33 12.17
N TRP A 135 13.42 9.17 12.80
CA TRP A 135 12.29 10.11 12.68
C TRP A 135 12.30 11.18 13.77
N LEU A 136 12.88 10.89 14.93
CA LEU A 136 12.75 11.73 16.12
C LEU A 136 13.48 13.07 15.98
N GLY A 137 12.89 14.14 16.52
CA GLY A 137 13.46 15.50 16.52
C GLY A 137 13.38 16.25 15.18
N ARG A 138 12.96 15.58 14.11
CA ARG A 138 12.79 16.15 12.77
C ARG A 138 11.47 16.89 12.63
N LYS A 139 11.46 17.92 11.80
CA LYS A 139 10.22 18.59 11.35
C LYS A 139 9.66 17.86 10.13
N GLU A 140 8.39 18.10 9.81
CA GLU A 140 7.69 17.47 8.68
C GLU A 140 8.44 17.61 7.34
N GLY A 141 9.11 18.75 7.11
CA GLY A 141 9.90 19.02 5.88
C GLY A 141 11.33 18.49 5.86
N ASP A 142 11.84 17.94 6.97
CA ASP A 142 13.26 17.54 7.14
C ASP A 142 13.43 16.01 7.30
N LEU A 143 12.57 15.26 6.64
CA LEU A 143 12.57 13.81 6.70
C LEU A 143 13.63 13.22 5.76
N PRO A 144 14.26 12.09 6.14
CA PRO A 144 15.29 11.47 5.32
C PRO A 144 14.75 11.10 3.93
N GLU A 145 15.51 11.46 2.89
CA GLU A 145 15.16 11.11 1.50
C GLU A 145 15.22 9.59 1.26
N GLU A 146 16.20 8.93 1.88
CA GLU A 146 16.41 7.48 1.89
C GLU A 146 16.37 6.96 3.33
N PRO A 147 15.19 6.60 3.85
CA PRO A 147 15.03 6.10 5.20
C PRO A 147 15.71 4.74 5.40
N LEU A 148 16.17 4.48 6.62
CA LEU A 148 16.63 3.15 7.03
C LEU A 148 15.49 2.14 6.87
N VAL A 149 15.85 0.91 6.53
CA VAL A 149 14.94 -0.23 6.42
C VAL A 149 15.40 -1.37 7.32
N VAL A 150 14.47 -2.19 7.78
CA VAL A 150 14.74 -3.27 8.74
C VAL A 150 15.02 -4.58 8.00
N SER A 151 16.12 -5.24 8.34
CA SER A 151 16.51 -6.50 7.70
C SER A 151 15.51 -7.64 7.98
N GLY A 152 15.06 -8.30 6.92
CA GLY A 152 14.03 -9.34 6.98
C GLY A 152 12.64 -8.85 7.39
N ALA A 153 12.43 -7.53 7.45
CA ALA A 153 11.12 -6.86 7.45
C ALA A 153 11.14 -5.66 6.48
N THR A 154 11.93 -5.78 5.41
CA THR A 154 12.31 -4.67 4.54
C THR A 154 11.10 -4.06 3.84
N LEU A 155 10.15 -4.88 3.37
CA LEU A 155 8.98 -4.37 2.63
C LEU A 155 8.00 -3.63 3.54
N SER A 156 7.79 -4.17 4.73
CA SER A 156 6.93 -3.57 5.75
C SER A 156 7.55 -2.26 6.25
N SER A 157 8.85 -2.22 6.51
CA SER A 157 9.56 -1.00 6.94
C SER A 157 9.68 0.05 5.84
N GLU A 158 9.91 -0.35 4.58
CA GLU A 158 9.88 0.56 3.42
C GLU A 158 8.48 1.16 3.21
N ALA A 159 7.42 0.37 3.39
CA ALA A 159 6.05 0.87 3.33
C ALA A 159 5.74 1.86 4.48
N ILE A 160 6.20 1.59 5.70
CA ILE A 160 6.10 2.52 6.84
C ILE A 160 6.85 3.82 6.55
N ALA A 161 8.06 3.75 6.00
CA ALA A 161 8.83 4.92 5.62
C ALA A 161 8.14 5.77 4.53
N LYS A 162 7.52 5.11 3.55
CA LYS A 162 6.68 5.76 2.53
C LYS A 162 5.41 6.36 3.15
N ALA A 163 4.78 5.68 4.10
CA ALA A 163 3.59 6.15 4.82
C ALA A 163 3.86 7.42 5.61
N MET A 164 5.00 7.46 6.33
CA MET A 164 5.52 8.65 6.97
C MET A 164 5.61 9.79 5.95
N ARG A 165 6.39 9.62 4.88
CA ARG A 165 6.55 10.67 3.86
C ARG A 165 5.23 11.11 3.22
N ALA A 166 4.34 10.18 2.89
CA ALA A 166 3.04 10.49 2.30
C ALA A 166 2.16 11.31 3.24
N ARG A 167 2.27 11.10 4.56
CA ARG A 167 1.56 11.87 5.58
C ARG A 167 2.09 13.30 5.72
N PHE A 168 3.41 13.44 5.84
CA PHE A 168 4.03 14.76 6.06
C PHE A 168 4.05 15.64 4.83
N LEU A 169 3.99 15.03 3.65
CA LEU A 169 3.62 15.73 2.45
C LEU A 169 2.10 15.99 2.51
N GLY A 170 1.27 14.94 2.60
CA GLY A 170 -0.21 14.92 2.57
C GLY A 170 -1.05 15.98 3.28
N GLU A 171 -0.75 16.35 4.52
CA GLU A 171 -1.74 17.03 5.38
C GLU A 171 -1.29 18.28 6.14
N SER A 172 -0.15 18.87 5.81
CA SER A 172 0.26 20.11 6.47
C SER A 172 -0.73 21.27 6.24
N SER A 173 -1.64 21.17 5.25
CA SER A 173 -2.58 22.23 4.82
C SER A 173 -4.07 21.82 4.66
N SER A 174 -4.41 20.57 4.34
CA SER A 174 -5.77 20.22 3.84
C SER A 174 -6.90 20.29 4.87
N GLY A 175 -6.61 20.15 6.16
CA GLY A 175 -7.59 20.27 7.24
C GLY A 175 -8.03 21.71 7.54
N PHE A 176 -7.23 22.71 7.15
CA PHE A 176 -7.50 24.14 7.40
C PHE A 176 -8.14 24.85 6.21
N PHE A 177 -7.97 24.30 5.00
CA PHE A 177 -8.32 24.91 3.72
C PHE A 177 -9.09 23.93 2.82
N ALA A 178 -10.09 23.27 3.40
CA ALA A 178 -10.88 22.23 2.73
C ALA A 178 -11.91 22.78 1.73
N GLU A 179 -12.24 24.06 1.82
CA GLU A 179 -13.24 24.70 0.97
C GLU A 179 -12.74 24.83 -0.47
N GLU A 180 -13.60 24.47 -1.43
CA GLU A 180 -13.32 24.67 -2.85
C GLU A 180 -13.27 26.16 -3.20
N PRO A 181 -12.53 26.55 -4.27
CA PRO A 181 -12.46 27.94 -4.68
C PRO A 181 -13.87 28.44 -5.03
N SER A 182 -14.26 29.60 -4.51
CA SER A 182 -15.50 30.21 -4.96
C SER A 182 -15.33 30.72 -6.40
N HIS A 183 -16.43 30.78 -7.14
CA HIS A 183 -16.41 31.32 -8.50
C HIS A 183 -15.93 32.77 -8.55
N GLU A 184 -16.28 33.55 -7.52
CA GLU A 184 -15.86 34.94 -7.37
C GLU A 184 -14.34 35.06 -7.17
N ASP A 185 -13.74 34.24 -6.32
CA ASP A 185 -12.30 34.25 -6.07
C ASP A 185 -11.49 33.87 -7.32
N VAL A 186 -11.97 32.86 -8.06
CA VAL A 186 -11.31 32.41 -9.30
C VAL A 186 -11.42 33.50 -10.38
N GLN A 187 -12.57 34.15 -10.52
CA GLN A 187 -12.75 35.24 -11.49
C GLN A 187 -11.96 36.50 -11.14
N ALA A 188 -11.80 36.81 -9.85
CA ALA A 188 -10.95 37.91 -9.40
C ALA A 188 -9.48 37.70 -9.82
N LEU A 189 -9.02 36.44 -9.84
CA LEU A 189 -7.66 36.08 -10.25
C LEU A 189 -7.53 35.85 -11.76
N VAL A 190 -8.53 35.27 -12.40
CA VAL A 190 -8.57 34.94 -13.83
C VAL A 190 -9.94 35.31 -14.40
N PRO A 191 -10.14 36.56 -14.87
CA PRO A 191 -11.45 37.04 -15.31
C PRO A 191 -12.08 36.26 -16.46
N GLU A 192 -11.26 35.58 -17.26
CA GLU A 192 -11.69 34.75 -18.39
C GLU A 192 -12.18 33.36 -17.98
N ALA A 193 -11.97 32.95 -16.71
CA ALA A 193 -12.39 31.65 -16.21
C ALA A 193 -13.88 31.68 -15.81
N ASP A 194 -14.66 30.76 -16.36
CA ASP A 194 -16.09 30.58 -16.12
C ASP A 194 -16.37 29.26 -15.38
N SER A 195 -15.52 28.25 -15.58
CA SER A 195 -15.62 26.98 -14.86
C SER A 195 -14.26 26.31 -14.70
N TRP A 196 -14.17 25.30 -13.85
CA TRP A 196 -12.95 24.51 -13.69
C TRP A 196 -13.25 23.03 -13.48
N ARG A 197 -12.27 22.19 -13.80
CA ARG A 197 -12.33 20.74 -13.58
C ARG A 197 -11.07 20.25 -12.90
N ALA A 198 -11.21 19.31 -11.95
CA ALA A 198 -10.06 18.68 -11.32
C ALA A 198 -9.19 17.95 -12.35
N VAL A 199 -7.87 18.08 -12.23
CA VAL A 199 -6.91 17.33 -13.03
C VAL A 199 -6.84 15.90 -12.46
N PRO A 200 -7.13 14.85 -13.25
CA PRO A 200 -7.04 13.47 -12.76
C PRO A 200 -5.64 13.15 -12.23
N GLY A 201 -5.57 12.48 -11.07
CA GLY A 201 -4.32 12.12 -10.41
C GLY A 201 -3.77 13.19 -9.48
N LYS A 202 -3.89 14.48 -9.85
CA LYS A 202 -3.27 15.59 -9.11
C LYS A 202 -4.24 16.30 -8.17
N ARG A 203 -4.13 16.04 -6.87
CA ARG A 203 -4.94 16.72 -5.84
C ARG A 203 -4.67 18.23 -5.83
N GLY A 204 -5.71 19.03 -5.66
CA GLY A 204 -5.58 20.49 -5.61
C GLY A 204 -5.24 21.18 -6.92
N CYS A 205 -5.20 20.44 -8.02
CA CYS A 205 -4.91 20.97 -9.36
C CYS A 205 -6.20 20.99 -10.18
N TYR A 206 -6.51 22.16 -10.73
CA TYR A 206 -7.72 22.40 -11.50
C TYR A 206 -7.35 23.01 -12.86
N GLN A 207 -7.99 22.54 -13.93
CA GLN A 207 -7.92 23.19 -15.22
C GLN A 207 -9.04 24.22 -15.32
N LEU A 208 -8.67 25.48 -15.59
CA LEU A 208 -9.58 26.61 -15.75
C LEU A 208 -10.08 26.69 -17.19
N LEU A 209 -11.38 26.93 -17.36
CA LEU A 209 -12.08 26.93 -18.64
C LEU A 209 -12.86 28.24 -18.82
N ALA A 210 -12.82 28.82 -20.02
CA ALA A 210 -13.70 29.91 -20.41
C ALA A 210 -15.14 29.44 -20.66
N ALA A 211 -16.09 30.36 -20.84
CA ALA A 211 -17.50 30.06 -21.13
C ALA A 211 -17.71 29.14 -22.35
N GLY A 212 -16.78 29.16 -23.32
CA GLY A 212 -16.75 28.25 -24.48
C GLY A 212 -16.10 26.89 -24.22
N LYS A 213 -15.74 26.56 -22.97
CA LYS A 213 -14.97 25.38 -22.53
C LYS A 213 -13.54 25.27 -23.08
N ASN A 214 -12.98 26.38 -23.55
CA ASN A 214 -11.57 26.44 -23.95
C ASN A 214 -10.66 26.57 -22.71
N PRO A 215 -9.52 25.87 -22.66
CA PRO A 215 -8.58 25.96 -21.54
C PRO A 215 -7.91 27.34 -21.51
N VAL A 216 -8.03 28.03 -20.37
CA VAL A 216 -7.40 29.34 -20.15
C VAL A 216 -6.20 29.27 -19.21
N GLY A 217 -6.11 28.21 -18.41
CA GLY A 217 -4.98 28.00 -17.51
C GLY A 217 -5.16 26.85 -16.53
N TYR A 218 -4.26 26.79 -15.55
CA TYR A 218 -4.34 25.84 -14.43
C TYR A 218 -4.24 26.58 -13.10
N LEU A 219 -5.03 26.14 -12.12
CA LEU A 219 -4.96 26.58 -10.73
C LEU A 219 -4.42 25.43 -9.88
N LEU A 220 -3.33 25.67 -9.16
CA LEU A 220 -2.74 24.74 -8.23
C LEU A 220 -2.89 25.33 -6.83
N ARG A 221 -3.46 24.56 -5.90
CA ARG A 221 -3.72 25.00 -4.53
C ARG A 221 -2.90 24.19 -3.55
N SER A 222 -2.23 24.88 -2.64
CA SER A 222 -1.48 24.23 -1.57
C SER A 222 -2.37 23.68 -0.45
N GLY A 223 -3.59 24.20 -0.28
CA GLY A 223 -4.58 23.72 0.68
C GLY A 223 -4.80 22.19 0.59
N PRO A 224 -5.38 21.69 -0.51
CA PRO A 224 -5.55 20.25 -0.75
C PRO A 224 -4.28 19.50 -1.19
N SER A 225 -3.17 20.19 -1.47
CA SER A 225 -1.93 19.57 -1.95
C SER A 225 -1.02 19.15 -0.80
N PRO A 226 -0.31 18.02 -0.94
CA PRO A 226 0.68 17.53 0.00
C PRO A 226 1.97 18.39 0.10
N ALA A 227 1.95 19.65 -0.33
CA ALA A 227 3.17 20.38 -0.67
C ALA A 227 3.27 21.75 0.02
N SER A 228 2.69 21.94 1.22
CA SER A 228 2.72 23.25 1.90
C SER A 228 3.55 23.24 3.19
N PRO A 229 4.78 23.78 3.21
CA PRO A 229 5.48 24.12 4.44
C PRO A 229 4.63 25.06 5.32
N ARG A 230 4.80 24.98 6.65
CA ARG A 230 4.11 25.88 7.59
C ARG A 230 4.80 27.24 7.66
N GLY A 231 4.02 28.30 7.84
CA GLY A 231 4.50 29.65 8.16
C GLY A 231 5.03 29.76 9.59
N PHE A 232 5.04 30.97 10.15
CA PHE A 232 5.65 31.25 11.45
C PHE A 232 4.97 30.50 12.61
N ASN A 233 3.65 30.52 12.63
CA ASN A 233 2.79 29.89 13.63
C ASN A 233 1.79 28.88 13.03
N ALA A 234 1.50 28.95 11.72
CA ALA A 234 0.42 28.17 11.13
C ALA A 234 0.56 27.94 9.61
N PRO A 235 -0.27 27.06 8.99
CA PRO A 235 -0.21 26.82 7.56
C PRO A 235 -0.90 27.93 6.74
N HIS A 236 -0.61 27.94 5.44
CA HIS A 236 -1.22 28.82 4.44
C HIS A 236 -1.65 28.07 3.17
N ASP A 237 -2.72 28.58 2.55
CA ASP A 237 -3.20 28.20 1.22
C ASP A 237 -2.68 29.19 0.18
N VAL A 238 -1.79 28.70 -0.67
CA VAL A 238 -1.18 29.43 -1.78
C VAL A 238 -1.77 28.89 -3.06
N TRP A 239 -2.30 29.80 -3.86
CA TRP A 239 -2.85 29.53 -5.18
C TRP A 239 -1.84 29.98 -6.23
N LEU A 240 -1.50 29.06 -7.11
CA LEU A 240 -0.59 29.29 -8.22
C LEU A 240 -1.37 29.16 -9.53
N ILE A 241 -1.37 30.22 -10.32
CA ILE A 241 -2.01 30.25 -11.63
C ILE A 241 -0.94 30.04 -12.71
N LEU A 242 -1.12 29.03 -13.54
CA LEU A 242 -0.31 28.77 -14.73
C LEU A 242 -1.09 29.13 -15.99
N ASP A 243 -0.36 29.40 -17.07
CA ASP A 243 -0.93 29.62 -18.40
C ASP A 243 -1.61 28.35 -18.97
N ALA A 244 -2.24 28.49 -20.15
CA ALA A 244 -2.94 27.39 -20.81
C ALA A 244 -2.05 26.19 -21.16
N THR A 245 -0.72 26.37 -21.21
CA THR A 245 0.25 25.29 -21.43
C THR A 245 0.63 24.56 -20.14
N GLY A 246 0.42 25.21 -18.98
CA GLY A 246 0.88 24.72 -17.69
C GLY A 246 2.39 24.89 -17.48
N GLU A 247 3.09 25.67 -18.30
CA GLU A 247 4.54 25.87 -18.19
C GLU A 247 4.91 27.19 -17.52
N VAL A 248 4.13 28.25 -17.71
CA VAL A 248 4.46 29.61 -17.26
C VAL A 248 3.61 30.03 -16.08
N VAL A 249 4.24 30.52 -15.01
CA VAL A 249 3.55 31.07 -13.84
C VAL A 249 3.01 32.46 -14.15
N GLN A 250 1.69 32.63 -14.07
CA GLN A 250 1.00 33.90 -14.29
C GLN A 250 0.83 34.68 -12.99
N LYS A 251 0.42 34.01 -11.90
CA LYS A 251 0.16 34.65 -10.59
C LYS A 251 0.46 33.69 -9.44
N VAL A 252 0.88 34.26 -8.31
CA VAL A 252 0.94 33.61 -7.00
C VAL A 252 0.04 34.41 -6.06
N HIS A 253 -0.86 33.75 -5.34
CA HIS A 253 -1.81 34.39 -4.46
C HIS A 253 -1.85 33.65 -3.12
N LEU A 254 -1.68 34.38 -2.02
CA LEU A 254 -1.88 33.86 -0.67
C LEU A 254 -3.37 34.01 -0.30
N ALA A 255 -4.13 32.95 -0.54
CA ALA A 255 -5.59 32.93 -0.41
C ALA A 255 -6.01 33.03 1.06
N ASP A 256 -5.59 32.05 1.87
CA ASP A 256 -5.88 32.02 3.31
C ASP A 256 -4.62 31.65 4.09
N SER A 257 -4.53 32.09 5.32
CA SER A 257 -3.44 31.77 6.23
C SER A 257 -3.92 31.81 7.67
N ARG A 258 -3.35 30.94 8.50
CA ARG A 258 -3.61 30.92 9.94
C ARG A 258 -2.50 31.62 10.75
N ASP A 259 -1.55 32.25 10.07
CA ASP A 259 -0.52 33.07 10.71
C ASP A 259 -1.12 34.37 11.29
N ASN A 260 -0.34 35.05 12.13
CA ASN A 260 -0.77 36.25 12.82
C ASN A 260 -0.77 37.48 11.89
N GLU A 261 -1.86 38.24 11.92
CA GLU A 261 -1.93 39.59 11.38
C GLU A 261 -1.03 40.56 12.21
N PRO A 262 -0.50 41.66 11.62
CA PRO A 262 -0.81 42.24 10.30
C PRO A 262 0.08 41.76 9.13
N TYR A 263 1.02 40.85 9.39
CA TYR A 263 2.08 40.47 8.45
C TYR A 263 1.57 39.81 7.16
N LEU A 264 0.35 39.27 7.16
CA LEU A 264 -0.26 38.64 5.99
C LEU A 264 -0.59 39.64 4.89
N GLY A 265 -0.95 40.87 5.27
CA GLY A 265 -1.20 41.97 4.33
C GLY A 265 0.05 42.29 3.52
N ASP A 266 1.20 42.41 4.18
CA ASP A 266 2.48 42.72 3.55
C ASP A 266 2.95 41.60 2.61
N VAL A 267 2.78 40.34 3.02
CA VAL A 267 3.09 39.17 2.17
C VAL A 267 2.16 39.13 0.95
N ARG A 268 0.85 39.38 1.11
CA ARG A 268 -0.10 39.44 0.00
C ARG A 268 0.24 40.56 -0.99
N GLU A 269 0.63 41.73 -0.50
CA GLU A 269 0.98 42.86 -1.36
C GLU A 269 2.26 42.59 -2.15
N GLU A 270 3.30 42.06 -1.49
CA GLU A 270 4.55 41.71 -2.17
C GLU A 270 4.33 40.64 -3.26
N LEU A 271 3.48 39.64 -3.01
CA LEU A 271 3.15 38.58 -3.98
C LEU A 271 2.48 39.13 -5.26
N LYS A 272 1.67 40.19 -5.16
CA LYS A 272 1.00 40.80 -6.34
C LYS A 272 2.01 41.33 -7.36
N TRP A 273 3.15 41.84 -6.88
CA TRP A 273 4.15 42.54 -7.69
C TRP A 273 5.44 41.75 -7.91
N SER A 274 5.57 40.58 -7.28
CA SER A 274 6.80 39.79 -7.32
C SER A 274 7.16 39.32 -8.73
N LYS A 275 8.22 39.94 -9.29
CA LYS A 275 8.84 39.55 -10.56
C LYS A 275 9.59 38.21 -10.47
N ALA A 276 9.70 37.64 -9.27
CA ALA A 276 10.36 36.36 -9.06
C ALA A 276 9.61 35.20 -9.72
N TYR A 277 8.28 35.29 -9.79
CA TYR A 277 7.42 34.20 -10.27
C TYR A 277 6.74 34.55 -11.59
N ARG A 278 6.18 35.77 -11.71
CA ARG A 278 5.35 36.17 -12.83
C ARG A 278 6.12 36.16 -14.15
N GLY A 279 5.60 35.41 -15.13
CA GLY A 279 6.17 35.29 -16.47
C GLY A 279 7.34 34.31 -16.59
N LYS A 280 7.73 33.64 -15.49
CA LYS A 280 8.80 32.63 -15.51
C LYS A 280 8.26 31.22 -15.73
N ARG A 281 9.10 30.35 -16.27
CA ARG A 281 8.79 28.93 -16.40
C ARG A 281 8.80 28.26 -15.03
N GLY A 282 7.80 27.41 -14.77
CA GLY A 282 7.71 26.65 -13.53
C GLY A 282 8.94 25.78 -13.26
N SER A 283 9.58 25.25 -14.31
CA SER A 283 10.79 24.43 -14.21
C SER A 283 12.01 25.21 -13.72
N GLU A 284 12.13 26.49 -14.11
CA GLU A 284 13.18 27.39 -13.63
C GLU A 284 13.02 27.67 -12.13
N ILE A 285 11.78 27.95 -11.69
CA ILE A 285 11.48 28.22 -10.28
C ILE A 285 11.68 26.97 -9.42
N ALA A 286 11.19 25.81 -9.88
CA ALA A 286 11.28 24.55 -9.15
C ALA A 286 12.71 24.03 -8.97
N GLY A 287 13.58 24.29 -9.96
CA GLY A 287 14.97 23.86 -10.01
C GLY A 287 15.97 24.81 -9.33
N ASN A 288 15.55 26.00 -8.89
CA ASN A 288 16.44 26.97 -8.26
C ASN A 288 16.67 26.67 -6.77
N PRO A 289 17.92 26.35 -6.34
CA PRO A 289 18.24 26.04 -4.94
C PRO A 289 18.20 27.27 -4.02
N GLU A 290 18.36 28.50 -4.53
CA GLU A 290 18.53 29.71 -3.70
C GLU A 290 17.21 30.37 -3.25
N ALA A 291 16.06 29.82 -3.64
CA ALA A 291 14.78 30.52 -3.50
C ALA A 291 14.02 30.17 -2.20
N GLY A 292 14.47 30.69 -1.06
CA GLY A 292 13.73 30.59 0.22
C GLY A 292 13.98 31.82 1.10
N ASP A 293 15.23 32.33 1.09
CA ASP A 293 15.65 33.48 1.90
C ASP A 293 15.98 34.74 1.08
N ARG A 294 15.96 34.69 -0.26
CA ARG A 294 16.35 35.82 -1.14
C ARG A 294 15.31 36.23 -2.18
N VAL A 295 14.23 35.47 -2.34
CA VAL A 295 13.28 35.64 -3.45
C VAL A 295 11.98 36.32 -3.03
N LEU A 296 11.53 36.07 -1.80
CA LEU A 296 10.41 36.77 -1.18
C LEU A 296 10.79 37.04 0.27
N VAL A 297 11.23 38.25 0.57
CA VAL A 297 11.60 38.67 1.93
C VAL A 297 10.74 39.86 2.31
N VAL A 298 9.87 39.65 3.28
CA VAL A 298 9.02 40.69 3.84
C VAL A 298 9.51 41.00 5.25
N SER A 299 9.86 42.26 5.51
CA SER A 299 10.36 42.70 6.81
C SER A 299 9.35 42.38 7.92
N GLY A 300 9.76 41.67 8.97
CA GLY A 300 8.87 41.22 10.05
C GLY A 300 8.07 39.96 9.74
N ALA A 301 8.05 39.48 8.49
CA ALA A 301 7.33 38.30 8.04
C ALA A 301 8.23 37.30 7.29
N THR A 302 9.54 37.31 7.56
CA THR A 302 10.55 36.52 6.83
C THR A 302 10.24 35.02 6.83
N VAL A 303 9.77 34.48 7.96
CA VAL A 303 9.45 33.05 8.08
C VAL A 303 8.24 32.67 7.23
N THR A 304 7.17 33.48 7.28
CA THR A 304 5.95 33.27 6.49
C THR A 304 6.22 33.45 5.00
N SER A 305 6.91 34.51 4.60
CA SER A 305 7.26 34.77 3.19
C SER A 305 8.21 33.71 2.61
N GLY A 306 9.23 33.28 3.35
CA GLY A 306 10.10 32.18 2.93
C GLY A 306 9.34 30.85 2.80
N SER A 307 8.41 30.58 3.70
CA SER A 307 7.56 29.39 3.64
C SER A 307 6.61 29.40 2.44
N VAL A 308 6.03 30.55 2.09
CA VAL A 308 5.24 30.73 0.85
C VAL A 308 6.09 30.45 -0.40
N ALA A 309 7.34 30.92 -0.42
CA ALA A 309 8.25 30.65 -1.54
C ALA A 309 8.53 29.15 -1.72
N GLU A 310 8.76 28.44 -0.61
CA GLU A 310 8.93 26.99 -0.62
C GLU A 310 7.64 26.25 -1.02
N THR A 311 6.46 26.71 -0.59
CA THR A 311 5.16 26.19 -1.05
C THR A 311 5.03 26.31 -2.58
N VAL A 312 5.39 27.46 -3.17
CA VAL A 312 5.34 27.65 -4.63
C VAL A 312 6.22 26.64 -5.36
N LYS A 313 7.46 26.44 -4.88
CA LYS A 313 8.34 25.41 -5.46
C LYS A 313 7.76 24.02 -5.34
N ALA A 314 7.20 23.68 -4.19
CA ALA A 314 6.70 22.36 -3.91
C ALA A 314 5.47 22.05 -4.80
N LEU A 315 4.55 23.00 -4.97
CA LEU A 315 3.45 22.93 -5.95
C LEU A 315 3.96 22.74 -7.37
N LEU A 316 4.98 23.50 -7.79
CA LEU A 316 5.57 23.36 -9.12
C LEU A 316 6.29 22.03 -9.29
N ARG A 317 6.99 21.53 -8.28
CA ARG A 317 7.63 20.20 -8.33
C ARG A 317 6.59 19.09 -8.44
N GLU A 318 5.47 19.20 -7.73
CA GLU A 318 4.36 18.25 -7.86
C GLU A 318 3.69 18.32 -9.24
N TRP A 319 3.51 19.53 -9.77
CA TRP A 319 2.97 19.76 -11.11
C TRP A 319 3.88 19.26 -12.23
N LEU A 320 5.18 19.49 -12.12
CA LEU A 320 6.17 19.07 -13.10
C LEU A 320 6.58 17.61 -12.95
N ARG A 321 6.32 17.01 -11.78
CA ARG A 321 6.39 15.56 -11.63
C ARG A 321 5.31 14.96 -12.52
N GLU A 322 5.74 14.26 -13.56
CA GLU A 322 4.89 13.29 -14.23
C GLU A 322 4.44 12.26 -13.19
N GLU A 323 3.13 12.17 -12.95
CA GLU A 323 2.53 11.09 -12.18
C GLU A 323 2.51 9.81 -13.00
N ALA A 324 3.71 9.29 -13.21
CA ALA A 324 4.00 7.90 -13.36
C ALA A 324 5.49 7.83 -13.02
N ARG A 325 5.84 7.62 -11.74
CA ARG A 325 7.15 6.99 -11.51
C ARG A 325 7.09 5.70 -12.35
N PRO A 326 7.97 5.52 -13.36
CA PRO A 326 7.98 4.26 -14.08
C PRO A 326 8.02 3.12 -13.06
N LEU A 327 7.49 1.95 -13.40
CA LEU A 327 7.75 0.74 -12.64
C LEU A 327 9.27 0.59 -12.52
N TRP A 328 9.86 1.10 -11.44
CA TRP A 328 11.29 1.02 -11.20
C TRP A 328 11.52 -0.32 -10.55
N TRP A 329 11.96 -1.25 -11.38
CA TRP A 329 12.33 -2.57 -10.94
C TRP A 329 13.56 -2.47 -10.03
N GLN A 330 13.38 -2.79 -8.76
CA GLN A 330 14.51 -2.93 -7.86
C GLN A 330 15.29 -4.20 -8.22
N GLY A 331 16.53 -4.33 -7.72
CA GLY A 331 17.36 -5.52 -8.00
C GLY A 331 16.66 -6.84 -7.63
N ARG A 332 15.81 -6.81 -6.60
CA ARG A 332 14.98 -7.95 -6.21
C ARG A 332 13.89 -8.29 -7.23
N ASP A 333 13.23 -7.31 -7.82
CA ASP A 333 12.20 -7.56 -8.85
C ASP A 333 12.86 -8.22 -10.07
N TRP A 334 14.02 -7.72 -10.47
CA TRP A 334 14.84 -8.35 -11.53
C TRP A 334 15.22 -9.78 -11.18
N ALA A 335 15.63 -10.05 -9.94
CA ALA A 335 15.92 -11.41 -9.48
C ALA A 335 14.69 -12.33 -9.57
N ILE A 336 13.49 -11.84 -9.19
CA ILE A 336 12.25 -12.61 -9.33
C ILE A 336 11.95 -12.89 -10.81
N LEU A 337 12.05 -11.90 -11.70
CA LEU A 337 11.80 -12.12 -13.13
C LEU A 337 12.80 -13.09 -13.75
N LEU A 338 14.08 -12.96 -13.44
CA LEU A 338 15.12 -13.88 -13.92
C LEU A 338 14.84 -15.30 -13.43
N TRP A 339 14.51 -15.47 -12.15
CA TRP A 339 14.14 -16.76 -11.57
C TRP A 339 12.90 -17.36 -12.23
N LEU A 340 11.83 -16.58 -12.38
CA LEU A 340 10.59 -17.01 -13.04
C LEU A 340 10.82 -17.39 -14.51
N SER A 341 11.60 -16.59 -15.22
CA SER A 341 11.94 -16.82 -16.64
C SER A 341 12.76 -18.09 -16.80
N ALA A 342 13.80 -18.27 -15.99
CA ALA A 342 14.61 -19.49 -15.97
C ALA A 342 13.77 -20.72 -15.62
N ALA A 343 12.92 -20.61 -14.59
CA ALA A 343 12.04 -21.70 -14.19
C ALA A 343 11.04 -22.08 -15.29
N GLY A 344 10.46 -21.09 -15.97
CA GLY A 344 9.58 -21.28 -17.11
C GLY A 344 10.29 -21.96 -18.28
N LEU A 345 11.42 -21.39 -18.73
CA LEU A 345 12.23 -21.94 -19.82
C LEU A 345 12.59 -23.41 -19.56
N LEU A 346 13.09 -23.73 -18.38
CA LEU A 346 13.44 -25.11 -18.02
C LEU A 346 12.20 -26.02 -17.95
N ALA A 347 11.07 -25.53 -17.45
CA ALA A 347 9.86 -26.32 -17.32
C ALA A 347 9.14 -26.61 -18.63
N TRP A 348 9.31 -25.79 -19.67
CA TRP A 348 8.76 -26.00 -21.01
C TRP A 348 9.79 -26.40 -22.07
N SER A 349 11.08 -26.42 -21.73
CA SER A 349 12.13 -26.95 -22.60
C SER A 349 12.02 -28.45 -22.85
N ARG A 350 12.76 -28.92 -23.85
CA ARG A 350 13.05 -30.34 -24.11
C ARG A 350 13.68 -31.09 -22.93
N TRP A 351 14.15 -30.40 -21.89
CA TRP A 351 14.80 -31.02 -20.73
C TRP A 351 13.87 -31.26 -19.53
N LYS A 352 12.56 -30.99 -19.67
CA LYS A 352 11.54 -31.11 -18.62
C LYS A 352 11.52 -32.44 -17.85
N GLY A 353 12.01 -33.53 -18.46
CA GLY A 353 12.06 -34.88 -17.86
C GLY A 353 13.40 -35.27 -17.23
N LYS A 354 14.47 -34.47 -17.39
CA LYS A 354 15.78 -34.79 -16.83
C LYS A 354 15.77 -34.61 -15.31
N LYS A 355 16.29 -35.60 -14.58
CA LYS A 355 16.44 -35.52 -13.12
C LYS A 355 17.16 -34.23 -12.72
N ALA A 356 18.32 -33.95 -13.32
CA ALA A 356 19.13 -32.76 -13.02
C ALA A 356 18.33 -31.44 -13.10
N VAL A 357 17.50 -31.26 -14.14
CA VAL A 357 16.67 -30.05 -14.30
C VAL A 357 15.62 -29.94 -13.20
N ARG A 358 15.01 -31.06 -12.82
CA ARG A 358 14.06 -31.08 -11.71
C ARG A 358 14.73 -30.68 -10.39
N TRP A 359 15.91 -31.25 -10.10
CA TRP A 359 16.68 -30.90 -8.90
C TRP A 359 17.11 -29.43 -8.91
N ALA A 360 17.52 -28.89 -10.07
CA ALA A 360 17.86 -27.47 -10.20
C ALA A 360 16.65 -26.56 -9.94
N LEU A 361 15.46 -26.89 -10.45
CA LEU A 361 14.24 -26.13 -10.20
C LEU A 361 13.83 -26.16 -8.72
N GLU A 362 13.90 -27.33 -8.08
CA GLU A 362 13.57 -27.47 -6.66
C GLU A 362 14.60 -26.76 -5.77
N GLY A 363 15.89 -26.86 -6.10
CA GLY A 363 16.97 -26.18 -5.39
C GLY A 363 16.89 -24.66 -5.51
N THR A 364 16.64 -24.14 -6.72
CA THR A 364 16.45 -22.69 -6.93
C THR A 364 15.18 -22.18 -6.27
N ALA A 365 14.08 -22.95 -6.27
CA ALA A 365 12.88 -22.56 -5.53
C ALA A 365 13.15 -22.40 -4.03
N ILE A 366 13.97 -23.27 -3.43
CA ILE A 366 14.33 -23.21 -2.01
C ILE A 366 15.33 -22.08 -1.74
N ALA A 367 16.45 -22.04 -2.48
CA ALA A 367 17.53 -21.09 -2.22
C ALA A 367 17.17 -19.66 -2.63
N VAL A 368 16.63 -19.48 -3.85
CA VAL A 368 16.30 -18.15 -4.38
C VAL A 368 14.90 -17.74 -3.93
N GLY A 369 13.88 -18.53 -4.26
CA GLY A 369 12.49 -18.19 -3.93
C GLY A 369 12.21 -18.14 -2.43
N GLY A 370 12.71 -19.13 -1.68
CA GLY A 370 12.54 -19.23 -0.23
C GLY A 370 13.54 -18.38 0.55
N LEU A 371 14.79 -18.84 0.65
CA LEU A 371 15.79 -18.31 1.60
C LEU A 371 16.28 -16.90 1.25
N TRP A 372 16.47 -16.58 -0.03
CA TRP A 372 16.99 -15.27 -0.42
C TRP A 372 15.88 -14.23 -0.58
N LEU A 373 14.83 -14.54 -1.35
CA LEU A 373 13.80 -13.57 -1.71
C LEU A 373 12.61 -13.55 -0.75
N GLY A 374 12.38 -14.62 0.04
CA GLY A 374 11.17 -14.77 0.85
C GLY A 374 9.88 -14.74 0.02
N ALA A 375 9.95 -15.01 -1.29
CA ALA A 375 8.90 -14.79 -2.26
C ALA A 375 7.95 -16.00 -2.32
N LEU A 376 7.05 -16.10 -1.32
CA LEU A 376 5.98 -17.09 -1.31
C LEU A 376 4.61 -16.41 -1.42
N LEU A 377 3.79 -16.95 -2.30
CA LEU A 377 2.37 -16.65 -2.37
C LEU A 377 1.60 -17.51 -1.36
N GLY A 378 0.98 -16.85 -0.39
CA GLY A 378 0.13 -17.43 0.66
C GLY A 378 -1.27 -16.81 0.68
N MET A 379 -2.12 -17.28 1.60
CA MET A 379 -3.44 -16.66 1.83
C MET A 379 -3.28 -15.26 2.45
N GLY A 380 -2.21 -15.03 3.22
CA GLY A 380 -1.85 -13.69 3.71
C GLY A 380 -1.77 -12.65 2.60
N SER A 381 -1.00 -12.93 1.53
CA SER A 381 -0.84 -12.01 0.39
C SER A 381 -2.15 -11.81 -0.36
N LEU A 382 -2.84 -12.91 -0.67
CA LEU A 382 -4.05 -12.84 -1.48
C LEU A 382 -5.16 -12.05 -0.78
N VAL A 383 -5.35 -12.28 0.52
CA VAL A 383 -6.36 -11.55 1.30
C VAL A 383 -5.93 -10.11 1.54
N GLY A 384 -4.70 -9.87 2.00
CA GLY A 384 -4.21 -8.53 2.28
C GLY A 384 -4.22 -7.61 1.06
N TRP A 385 -3.71 -8.09 -0.09
CA TRP A 385 -3.76 -7.31 -1.33
C TRP A 385 -5.18 -7.16 -1.91
N SER A 386 -6.12 -8.05 -1.54
CA SER A 386 -7.54 -7.85 -1.87
C SER A 386 -8.18 -6.76 -1.02
N ARG A 387 -7.69 -6.52 0.21
CA ARG A 387 -8.18 -5.46 1.10
C ARG A 387 -7.61 -4.10 0.73
N ASP A 388 -6.29 -4.03 0.59
CA ASP A 388 -5.54 -2.77 0.53
C ASP A 388 -5.13 -2.38 -0.90
N GLY A 389 -5.32 -3.29 -1.85
CA GLY A 389 -4.87 -3.14 -3.23
C GLY A 389 -3.55 -3.86 -3.50
N LEU A 390 -3.21 -3.96 -4.78
CA LEU A 390 -2.02 -4.67 -5.23
C LEU A 390 -0.78 -3.77 -5.16
N PRO A 391 0.35 -4.26 -4.63
CA PRO A 391 1.55 -3.44 -4.41
C PRO A 391 2.39 -3.24 -5.69
N TRP A 392 1.77 -2.95 -6.84
CA TRP A 392 2.50 -2.84 -8.13
C TRP A 392 3.58 -1.76 -8.13
N ALA A 393 3.35 -0.65 -7.42
CA ALA A 393 4.30 0.47 -7.34
C ALA A 393 5.50 0.17 -6.43
N ASN A 394 5.32 -0.72 -5.45
CA ASN A 394 6.34 -1.01 -4.45
C ASN A 394 7.07 -2.32 -4.75
N PHE A 395 6.34 -3.39 -5.10
CA PHE A 395 6.86 -4.75 -5.21
C PHE A 395 6.37 -5.45 -6.49
N PRO A 396 6.65 -4.90 -7.68
CA PRO A 396 6.12 -5.42 -8.95
C PRO A 396 6.53 -6.88 -9.22
N GLY A 397 7.71 -7.32 -8.76
CA GLY A 397 8.15 -8.71 -8.89
C GLY A 397 7.27 -9.71 -8.13
N LEU A 398 6.78 -9.36 -6.94
CA LEU A 398 5.86 -10.22 -6.18
C LEU A 398 4.49 -10.28 -6.84
N VAL A 399 4.02 -9.16 -7.40
CA VAL A 399 2.77 -9.16 -8.15
C VAL A 399 2.90 -9.98 -9.44
N LEU A 400 4.04 -9.93 -10.12
CA LEU A 400 4.35 -10.80 -11.24
C LEU A 400 4.33 -12.29 -10.85
N LEU A 401 4.94 -12.66 -9.72
CA LEU A 401 4.90 -14.03 -9.19
C LEU A 401 3.45 -14.50 -8.96
N ALA A 402 2.60 -13.65 -8.37
CA ALA A 402 1.19 -13.95 -8.15
C ALA A 402 0.42 -14.09 -9.47
N GLY A 403 0.68 -13.19 -10.44
CA GLY A 403 0.14 -13.28 -11.80
C GLY A 403 0.51 -14.59 -12.47
N VAL A 404 1.78 -15.01 -12.40
CA VAL A 404 2.23 -16.31 -12.91
C VAL A 404 1.53 -17.46 -12.19
N ALA A 405 1.39 -17.39 -10.87
CA ALA A 405 0.74 -18.42 -10.07
C ALA A 405 -0.75 -18.59 -10.41
N LEU A 406 -1.47 -17.52 -10.77
CA LEU A 406 -2.90 -17.55 -11.09
C LEU A 406 -3.17 -17.81 -12.57
N LEU A 407 -2.45 -17.15 -13.47
CA LEU A 407 -2.71 -17.17 -14.91
C LEU A 407 -2.16 -18.42 -15.61
N VAL A 408 -0.98 -18.91 -15.20
CA VAL A 408 -0.38 -20.11 -15.83
C VAL A 408 -1.26 -21.35 -15.61
N PRO A 409 -1.81 -21.62 -14.42
CA PRO A 409 -2.75 -22.73 -14.24
C PRO A 409 -4.01 -22.61 -15.08
N VAL A 410 -4.55 -21.40 -15.27
CA VAL A 410 -5.72 -21.17 -16.13
C VAL A 410 -5.38 -21.42 -17.60
N ALA A 411 -4.25 -20.89 -18.08
CA ALA A 411 -3.83 -21.03 -19.48
C ALA A 411 -3.37 -22.46 -19.83
N THR A 412 -2.65 -23.11 -18.91
CA THR A 412 -1.99 -24.40 -19.16
C THR A 412 -2.67 -25.58 -18.49
N GLY A 413 -3.68 -25.38 -17.65
CA GLY A 413 -4.30 -26.44 -16.84
C GLY A 413 -3.32 -27.21 -15.95
N LYS A 414 -2.16 -26.63 -15.63
CA LYS A 414 -1.11 -27.24 -14.81
C LYS A 414 -0.72 -26.28 -13.70
N ASN A 415 -0.71 -26.75 -12.46
CA ASN A 415 -0.32 -25.94 -11.31
C ASN A 415 1.21 -25.75 -11.29
N PHE A 416 1.68 -24.76 -12.02
CA PHE A 416 3.11 -24.47 -12.18
C PHE A 416 3.74 -24.00 -10.87
N TYR A 417 3.05 -23.14 -10.12
CA TYR A 417 3.56 -22.56 -8.88
C TYR A 417 3.83 -23.64 -7.82
N CYS A 418 2.82 -24.42 -7.42
CA CYS A 418 3.00 -25.45 -6.38
C CYS A 418 3.96 -26.56 -6.81
N ALA A 419 4.09 -26.83 -8.11
CA ALA A 419 4.94 -27.92 -8.61
C ALA A 419 6.40 -27.51 -8.84
N ARG A 420 6.70 -26.25 -9.13
CA ARG A 420 8.03 -25.80 -9.60
C ARG A 420 8.58 -24.54 -8.94
N LEU A 421 7.74 -23.68 -8.35
CA LEU A 421 8.19 -22.38 -7.82
C LEU A 421 8.06 -22.30 -6.29
N CYS A 422 7.10 -23.00 -5.69
CA CYS A 422 6.89 -22.96 -4.25
C CYS A 422 8.05 -23.65 -3.51
N ALA A 423 8.83 -22.88 -2.75
CA ALA A 423 9.95 -23.36 -1.93
C ALA A 423 9.52 -24.47 -0.96
N HIS A 424 8.38 -24.28 -0.29
CA HIS A 424 7.85 -25.25 0.67
C HIS A 424 7.47 -26.58 0.01
N GLY A 425 6.78 -26.55 -1.13
CA GLY A 425 6.43 -27.75 -1.88
C GLY A 425 7.65 -28.49 -2.45
N ALA A 426 8.68 -27.75 -2.86
CA ALA A 426 9.96 -28.30 -3.30
C ALA A 426 10.69 -29.01 -2.16
N LEU A 427 10.78 -28.37 -0.98
CA LEU A 427 11.41 -28.93 0.21
C LEU A 427 10.73 -30.23 0.66
N GLN A 428 9.40 -30.24 0.74
CA GLN A 428 8.65 -31.47 1.06
C GLN A 428 8.90 -32.57 0.04
N GLY A 429 9.01 -32.22 -1.25
CA GLY A 429 9.30 -33.17 -2.32
C GLY A 429 10.72 -33.74 -2.27
N LEU A 430 11.71 -32.99 -1.78
CA LEU A 430 13.07 -33.46 -1.54
C LEU A 430 13.11 -34.44 -0.36
N LEU A 431 12.51 -34.07 0.78
CA LEU A 431 12.43 -34.91 1.98
C LEU A 431 11.75 -36.26 1.71
N PHE A 432 10.66 -36.25 0.93
CA PHE A 432 9.99 -37.47 0.51
C PHE A 432 10.89 -38.40 -0.32
N ARG A 433 11.72 -37.84 -1.21
CA ARG A 433 12.63 -38.65 -2.05
C ARG A 433 13.87 -39.14 -1.30
N ALA A 434 14.28 -38.44 -0.25
CA ALA A 434 15.38 -38.87 0.62
C ALA A 434 15.01 -40.09 1.48
N THR A 435 13.71 -40.36 1.64
CA THR A 435 13.21 -41.40 2.54
C THR A 435 12.64 -42.61 1.78
N ARG A 436 12.91 -43.83 2.27
CA ARG A 436 12.36 -45.07 1.67
C ARG A 436 10.98 -45.47 2.22
N ARG A 437 10.64 -45.06 3.45
CA ARG A 437 9.34 -45.34 4.07
C ARG A 437 8.26 -44.49 3.41
N ARG A 438 7.17 -45.13 3.00
CA ARG A 438 6.03 -44.48 2.34
C ARG A 438 4.75 -44.88 3.06
N TRP A 439 3.96 -43.89 3.43
CA TRP A 439 2.64 -44.12 4.00
C TRP A 439 1.57 -43.71 2.99
N VAL A 440 0.64 -44.62 2.73
CA VAL A 440 -0.53 -44.36 1.88
C VAL A 440 -1.76 -44.33 2.78
N PRO A 441 -2.35 -43.14 3.02
CA PRO A 441 -3.57 -43.05 3.82
C PRO A 441 -4.69 -43.89 3.22
N GLY A 442 -5.44 -44.61 4.05
CA GLY A 442 -6.61 -45.36 3.61
C GLY A 442 -7.66 -44.46 2.93
N PRO A 443 -8.56 -45.01 2.10
CA PRO A 443 -9.45 -44.22 1.23
C PRO A 443 -10.39 -43.28 2.01
N ARG A 444 -10.85 -43.70 3.20
CA ARG A 444 -11.68 -42.86 4.09
C ARG A 444 -10.89 -41.66 4.62
N LEU A 445 -9.73 -41.92 5.22
CA LEU A 445 -8.84 -40.88 5.75
C LEU A 445 -8.38 -39.91 4.66
N HIS A 446 -8.02 -40.43 3.48
CA HIS A 446 -7.65 -39.62 2.33
C HIS A 446 -8.76 -38.66 1.90
N ARG A 447 -10.03 -39.10 1.95
CA ARG A 447 -11.20 -38.27 1.62
C ARG A 447 -11.42 -37.17 2.65
N ILE A 448 -11.32 -37.49 3.94
CA ILE A 448 -11.45 -36.54 5.05
C ILE A 448 -10.35 -35.48 4.98
N LEU A 449 -9.08 -35.90 4.88
CA LEU A 449 -7.94 -34.98 4.81
C LEU A 449 -7.98 -34.06 3.58
N LYS A 450 -8.60 -34.50 2.48
CA LYS A 450 -8.82 -33.63 1.31
C LYS A 450 -9.86 -32.54 1.55
N GLN A 451 -10.83 -32.75 2.45
CA GLN A 451 -11.83 -31.73 2.79
C GLN A 451 -11.25 -30.60 3.64
N VAL A 452 -10.20 -30.88 4.42
CA VAL A 452 -9.52 -29.88 5.28
C VAL A 452 -9.12 -28.64 4.49
N ARG A 453 -8.51 -28.77 3.31
CA ARG A 453 -8.12 -27.62 2.47
C ARG A 453 -9.29 -26.76 2.03
N TRP A 454 -10.44 -27.37 1.74
CA TRP A 454 -11.66 -26.64 1.37
C TRP A 454 -12.24 -25.91 2.59
N LEU A 455 -12.30 -26.59 3.75
CA LEU A 455 -12.75 -25.98 5.00
C LEU A 455 -11.86 -24.79 5.41
N LEU A 456 -10.55 -24.93 5.30
CA LEU A 456 -9.60 -23.84 5.55
C LEU A 456 -9.81 -22.67 4.59
N LEU A 457 -10.03 -22.92 3.30
CA LEU A 457 -10.34 -21.85 2.34
C LEU A 457 -11.64 -21.12 2.70
N VAL A 458 -12.70 -21.84 3.04
CA VAL A 458 -13.98 -21.23 3.46
C VAL A 458 -13.79 -20.42 4.74
N ALA A 459 -13.07 -20.96 5.73
CA ALA A 459 -12.75 -20.25 6.97
C ALA A 459 -11.99 -18.95 6.68
N VAL A 460 -10.96 -18.98 5.83
CA VAL A 460 -10.21 -17.79 5.40
C VAL A 460 -11.11 -16.77 4.69
N LEU A 461 -12.05 -17.19 3.85
CA LEU A 461 -12.93 -16.26 3.15
C LEU A 461 -13.95 -15.60 4.08
N LEU A 462 -14.55 -16.36 5.01
CA LEU A 462 -15.47 -15.82 6.01
C LEU A 462 -14.75 -14.86 6.96
N ALA A 463 -13.56 -15.25 7.40
CA ALA A 463 -12.64 -14.41 8.15
C ALA A 463 -12.28 -13.11 7.41
N ALA A 464 -11.91 -13.23 6.14
CA ALA A 464 -11.48 -12.10 5.32
C ALA A 464 -12.59 -11.06 5.13
N THR A 465 -13.84 -11.50 5.11
CA THR A 465 -15.02 -10.67 4.88
C THR A 465 -15.74 -10.22 6.15
N THR A 466 -15.38 -10.75 7.32
CA THR A 466 -15.88 -10.30 8.63
C THR A 466 -14.95 -9.25 9.26
N ALA A 467 -15.21 -8.79 10.49
CA ALA A 467 -14.38 -7.79 11.18
C ALA A 467 -13.02 -8.34 11.67
N TRP A 468 -12.64 -9.56 11.28
CA TRP A 468 -11.41 -10.17 11.75
C TRP A 468 -10.18 -9.54 11.09
N GLN A 469 -9.32 -8.98 11.94
CA GLN A 469 -8.04 -8.36 11.58
C GLN A 469 -6.82 -9.24 11.90
N GLY A 470 -7.00 -10.52 12.21
CA GLY A 470 -5.87 -11.41 12.48
C GLY A 470 -5.00 -11.60 11.23
N GLY A 471 -3.70 -11.79 11.46
CA GLY A 471 -2.75 -12.08 10.39
C GLY A 471 -3.02 -13.46 9.79
N PHE A 472 -3.56 -13.51 8.57
CA PHE A 472 -3.76 -14.77 7.85
C PHE A 472 -2.46 -15.53 7.60
N SER A 473 -1.33 -14.82 7.54
CA SER A 473 0.00 -15.39 7.40
C SER A 473 0.45 -16.20 8.63
N GLU A 474 -0.08 -15.89 9.82
CA GLU A 474 0.29 -16.59 11.07
C GLU A 474 -0.23 -18.04 11.09
N VAL A 475 -1.21 -18.35 10.24
CA VAL A 475 -1.87 -19.65 10.16
C VAL A 475 -1.41 -20.41 8.90
N GLU A 476 -0.21 -20.12 8.40
CA GLU A 476 0.44 -20.85 7.32
C GLU A 476 1.96 -20.98 7.54
N PRO A 477 2.62 -22.03 7.04
CA PRO A 477 4.04 -22.27 7.28
C PRO A 477 4.97 -21.38 6.45
N PHE A 478 4.41 -20.49 5.61
CA PHE A 478 5.19 -19.74 4.62
C PHE A 478 6.01 -18.61 5.23
N GLU A 479 5.57 -18.09 6.37
CA GLU A 479 6.22 -16.99 7.09
C GLU A 479 7.65 -17.34 7.56
N VAL A 480 7.92 -18.61 7.83
CA VAL A 480 9.26 -19.10 8.24
C VAL A 480 10.33 -18.81 7.17
N TRP A 481 9.94 -18.75 5.90
CA TRP A 481 10.89 -18.49 4.81
C TRP A 481 11.37 -17.05 4.75
N SER A 482 10.60 -16.07 5.24
CA SER A 482 11.02 -14.67 5.28
C SER A 482 11.71 -14.29 6.59
N LEU A 483 11.29 -14.90 7.70
CA LEU A 483 11.68 -14.46 9.05
C LEU A 483 12.65 -15.40 9.78
N GLY A 484 12.81 -16.63 9.29
CA GLY A 484 13.55 -17.68 9.97
C GLY A 484 12.71 -18.44 11.01
N LEU A 485 13.37 -19.33 11.75
CA LEU A 485 12.75 -20.19 12.77
C LEU A 485 12.64 -19.44 14.11
N ALA A 486 11.60 -18.62 14.27
CA ALA A 486 11.20 -18.08 15.56
C ALA A 486 10.11 -18.94 16.20
N PHE A 487 10.09 -19.08 17.54
CA PHE A 487 9.05 -19.84 18.25
C PHE A 487 7.68 -19.19 18.04
N SER A 488 6.91 -19.73 17.10
CA SER A 488 5.70 -19.13 16.56
C SER A 488 4.80 -20.21 15.93
N LEU A 489 3.52 -19.91 15.75
CA LEU A 489 2.57 -20.82 15.09
C LEU A 489 3.01 -21.21 13.66
N PRO A 490 3.47 -20.28 12.79
CA PRO A 490 4.03 -20.64 11.48
C PRO A 490 5.19 -21.62 11.56
N ALA A 491 6.10 -21.44 12.53
CA ALA A 491 7.23 -22.34 12.73
C ALA A 491 6.76 -23.74 13.16
N ALA A 492 5.78 -23.84 14.06
CA ALA A 492 5.21 -25.12 14.46
C ALA A 492 4.54 -25.85 13.28
N LEU A 493 3.73 -25.12 12.48
CA LEU A 493 3.10 -25.67 11.28
C LEU A 493 4.13 -26.10 10.24
N TRP A 494 5.18 -25.30 10.05
CA TRP A 494 6.29 -25.62 9.14
C TRP A 494 7.01 -26.88 9.62
N LEU A 495 7.39 -26.97 10.89
CA LEU A 495 8.08 -28.13 11.44
C LEU A 495 7.22 -29.40 11.31
N ALA A 496 5.96 -29.34 11.73
CA ALA A 496 5.02 -30.45 11.60
C ALA A 496 4.86 -30.89 10.13
N SER A 497 4.78 -29.94 9.20
CA SER A 497 4.68 -30.25 7.78
C SER A 497 5.92 -30.96 7.22
N LEU A 498 7.11 -30.65 7.74
CA LEU A 498 8.36 -31.29 7.34
C LEU A 498 8.52 -32.66 7.98
N VAL A 499 8.07 -32.87 9.21
CA VAL A 499 8.05 -34.19 9.86
C VAL A 499 7.20 -35.19 9.09
N VAL A 500 6.05 -34.76 8.55
CA VAL A 500 5.14 -35.63 7.80
C VAL A 500 5.57 -35.81 6.34
N ALA A 501 6.32 -34.86 5.76
CA ALA A 501 6.71 -34.86 4.35
C ALA A 501 7.48 -36.11 3.87
N PRO A 502 8.40 -36.71 4.66
CA PRO A 502 9.03 -37.98 4.35
C PRO A 502 8.06 -39.13 4.08
N LEU A 503 6.90 -39.14 4.75
CA LEU A 503 5.94 -40.24 4.71
C LEU A 503 4.93 -40.10 3.58
N VAL A 504 4.50 -38.87 3.31
CA VAL A 504 3.47 -38.56 2.31
C VAL A 504 4.00 -37.47 1.37
N PRO A 505 3.97 -37.69 0.04
CA PRO A 505 4.48 -36.72 -0.91
C PRO A 505 3.72 -35.40 -0.79
N GLN A 506 4.46 -34.33 -0.49
CA GLN A 506 3.94 -32.96 -0.34
C GLN A 506 2.72 -32.89 0.60
N ALA A 507 2.84 -33.51 1.78
CA ALA A 507 1.75 -33.70 2.75
C ALA A 507 0.93 -32.42 3.03
N TYR A 508 1.61 -31.31 3.35
CA TYR A 508 0.93 -30.04 3.63
C TYR A 508 0.28 -29.46 2.37
N CYS A 509 0.97 -29.45 1.23
CA CYS A 509 0.37 -29.00 -0.03
C CYS A 509 -0.87 -29.83 -0.40
N LYS A 510 -0.89 -31.12 -0.06
CA LYS A 510 -1.96 -32.06 -0.39
C LYS A 510 -3.16 -31.96 0.55
N TYR A 511 -2.96 -31.70 1.84
CA TYR A 511 -4.00 -31.77 2.88
C TYR A 511 -4.19 -30.53 3.75
N GLY A 512 -3.23 -29.60 3.82
CA GLY A 512 -3.26 -28.45 4.73
C GLY A 512 -3.17 -27.07 4.05
N CYS A 513 -2.84 -27.01 2.75
CA CYS A 513 -2.60 -25.74 2.06
C CYS A 513 -3.87 -25.20 1.33
N PRO A 514 -4.53 -24.15 1.87
CA PRO A 514 -5.69 -23.53 1.22
C PRO A 514 -5.28 -22.81 -0.09
N THR A 515 -4.10 -22.19 -0.16
CA THR A 515 -3.53 -21.61 -1.40
C THR A 515 -3.38 -22.64 -2.49
N GLY A 516 -2.84 -23.81 -2.16
CA GLY A 516 -2.72 -24.92 -3.09
C GLY A 516 -4.09 -25.39 -3.58
N TYR A 517 -5.14 -25.33 -2.75
CA TYR A 517 -6.51 -25.72 -3.14
C TYR A 517 -7.17 -24.74 -4.07
N LEU A 518 -7.00 -23.44 -3.81
CA LEU A 518 -7.39 -22.39 -4.73
C LEU A 518 -6.76 -22.61 -6.11
N LEU A 519 -5.44 -22.79 -6.16
CA LEU A 519 -4.70 -23.01 -7.41
C LEU A 519 -5.03 -24.34 -8.10
N GLU A 520 -5.33 -25.41 -7.34
CA GLU A 520 -5.79 -26.69 -7.88
C GLU A 520 -7.13 -26.53 -8.60
N ASN A 521 -8.07 -25.77 -8.03
CA ASN A 521 -9.38 -25.54 -8.65
C ASN A 521 -9.26 -24.78 -9.99
N LEU A 522 -8.22 -23.95 -10.16
CA LEU A 522 -7.94 -23.31 -11.46
C LEU A 522 -7.60 -24.33 -12.56
N THR A 523 -7.25 -25.58 -12.20
CA THR A 523 -6.82 -26.64 -13.11
C THR A 523 -7.85 -27.75 -13.36
N ALA A 524 -9.03 -27.73 -12.72
CA ALA A 524 -9.95 -28.88 -12.61
C ALA A 524 -10.47 -29.46 -13.96
N SER A 525 -10.53 -28.65 -15.01
CA SER A 525 -10.82 -29.05 -16.41
C SER A 525 -10.56 -27.88 -17.34
N ARG A 526 -10.04 -28.13 -18.55
CA ARG A 526 -9.76 -27.04 -19.50
C ARG A 526 -10.98 -26.59 -20.30
N SER A 527 -11.98 -27.44 -20.53
CA SER A 527 -13.02 -27.14 -21.53
C SER A 527 -14.45 -27.39 -21.05
N ARG A 528 -14.63 -27.72 -19.77
CA ARG A 528 -15.94 -27.92 -19.14
C ARG A 528 -15.92 -27.38 -17.72
N LEU A 529 -17.00 -26.73 -17.32
CA LEU A 529 -17.25 -26.43 -15.92
C LEU A 529 -17.49 -27.73 -15.16
N THR A 530 -16.83 -27.86 -14.02
CA THR A 530 -16.94 -29.01 -13.12
C THR A 530 -17.86 -28.66 -11.96
N ARG A 531 -18.27 -29.66 -11.17
CA ARG A 531 -18.99 -29.41 -9.92
C ARG A 531 -18.21 -28.47 -8.99
N ARG A 532 -16.87 -28.55 -8.97
CA ARG A 532 -16.02 -27.65 -8.18
C ARG A 532 -16.15 -26.18 -8.59
N ASP A 533 -16.27 -25.93 -9.89
CA ASP A 533 -16.45 -24.58 -10.45
C ASP A 533 -17.81 -23.98 -10.04
N LEU A 534 -18.86 -24.80 -10.00
CA LEU A 534 -20.19 -24.39 -9.52
C LEU A 534 -20.18 -24.10 -8.01
N TRP A 535 -19.55 -24.97 -7.21
CA TRP A 535 -19.39 -24.74 -5.77
C TRP A 535 -18.60 -23.46 -5.47
N ALA A 536 -17.54 -23.18 -6.24
CA ALA A 536 -16.76 -21.95 -6.09
C ALA A 536 -17.59 -20.70 -6.44
N GLY A 537 -18.40 -20.76 -7.50
CA GLY A 537 -19.33 -19.68 -7.86
C GLY A 537 -20.41 -19.46 -6.80
N GLY A 538 -21.01 -20.53 -6.28
CA GLY A 538 -21.98 -20.47 -5.19
C GLY A 538 -21.38 -19.89 -3.90
N LEU A 539 -20.14 -20.27 -3.56
CA LEU A 539 -19.41 -19.70 -2.43
C LEU A 539 -19.16 -18.20 -2.62
N ALA A 540 -18.76 -17.76 -3.82
CA ALA A 540 -18.58 -16.34 -4.10
C ALA A 540 -19.88 -15.55 -3.96
N GLY A 541 -21.01 -16.11 -4.43
CA GLY A 541 -22.33 -15.52 -4.22
C GLY A 541 -22.70 -15.42 -2.73
N LEU A 542 -22.49 -16.50 -1.95
CA LEU A 542 -22.76 -16.51 -0.52
C LEU A 542 -21.91 -15.49 0.24
N VAL A 543 -20.62 -15.37 -0.10
CA VAL A 543 -19.73 -14.37 0.50
C VAL A 543 -20.25 -12.95 0.20
N TRP A 544 -20.69 -12.67 -1.02
CA TRP A 544 -21.32 -11.39 -1.36
C TRP A 544 -22.61 -11.13 -0.58
N ILE A 545 -23.44 -12.15 -0.34
CA ILE A 545 -24.64 -12.03 0.49
C ILE A 545 -24.24 -11.64 1.93
N VAL A 546 -23.25 -12.31 2.52
CA VAL A 546 -22.73 -11.97 3.87
C VAL A 546 -22.21 -10.54 3.92
N VAL A 547 -21.44 -10.14 2.92
CA VAL A 547 -20.89 -8.79 2.75
C VAL A 547 -22.03 -7.77 2.62
N TRP A 548 -23.10 -8.06 1.88
CA TRP A 548 -24.24 -7.16 1.73
C TRP A 548 -25.08 -7.06 3.02
N TRP A 549 -25.39 -8.17 3.67
CA TRP A 549 -26.16 -8.21 4.92
C TRP A 549 -25.44 -7.50 6.08
N SER A 550 -24.14 -7.74 6.24
CA SER A 550 -23.34 -7.08 7.28
C SER A 550 -23.27 -5.56 7.13
N GLY A 551 -23.49 -5.03 5.92
CA GLY A 551 -23.51 -3.59 5.67
C GLY A 551 -24.86 -2.90 5.93
N ARG A 552 -25.93 -3.63 6.28
CA ARG A 552 -27.23 -3.01 6.65
C ARG A 552 -27.38 -2.75 8.16
N GLY A 553 -26.49 -3.31 8.98
CA GLY A 553 -26.55 -3.23 10.44
C GLY A 553 -25.53 -2.27 11.07
N SER A 554 -24.75 -1.56 10.26
CA SER A 554 -23.84 -0.46 10.61
C SER A 554 -24.36 0.81 9.98
#